data_AF-A0A0A1ZZQ0-F1
#
_entry.id   AF-A0A0A1ZZQ0-F1
#
_cell.length_a   1.000
_cell.length_b   1.000
_cell.length_c   1.000
_cell.angle_alpha   90.00
_cell.angle_beta   90.00
_cell.angle_gamma   90.00
#
_symmetry.space_group_name_H-M   'P 1'
#
loop_
_entity.id
_entity.type
_entity.pdbx_description
1 polymer ?
#
loop_
_entity_poly.entity_id
_entity_poly.type
_entity_poly.pdbx_seq_one_letter_code
_entity_poly.pdbx_strand_id
1 'polypeptide(L)' 'MKMPMLFNTKEEAEKEAYKFACEGAHQMGDKWMPCSMHKHNH' A
#
# COMPACT_ATOMS: atom_id res chain seq x y z
N MET A 1 -6.72 2.43 -15.48
CA MET A 1 -5.63 1.45 -15.27
C MET A 1 -5.59 1.09 -13.79
N LYS A 2 -5.92 -0.16 -13.42
CA LYS A 2 -5.71 -0.65 -12.04
C LYS A 2 -4.21 -0.81 -11.86
N MET A 3 -3.54 0.19 -11.29
CA MET A 3 -2.15 0.03 -10.87
C MET A 3 -2.13 -1.09 -9.83
N PRO A 4 -1.35 -2.18 -10.05
CA PRO A 4 -1.15 -3.15 -8.99
C PRO A 4 -0.43 -2.41 -7.87
N MET A 5 -1.13 -2.20 -6.75
CA MET A 5 -0.59 -1.59 -5.54
C MET A 5 0.38 -2.57 -4.84
N LEU A 6 1.13 -3.37 -5.58
CA LEU A 6 1.98 -4.44 -5.09
C LEU A 6 3.43 -4.09 -5.39
N PHE A 7 4.17 -3.74 -4.36
CA PHE A 7 5.57 -3.37 -4.37
C PHE A 7 6.44 -4.54 -3.93
N ASN A 8 7.72 -4.54 -4.32
CA ASN A 8 8.65 -5.57 -3.87
C ASN A 8 9.22 -5.24 -2.48
N THR A 9 9.23 -3.96 -2.11
CA THR A 9 9.77 -3.48 -0.84
C THR A 9 8.72 -2.72 -0.03
N LYS A 10 8.89 -2.76 1.29
CA LYS A 10 8.04 -2.01 2.23
C LYS A 10 8.17 -0.49 2.01
N GLU A 11 9.38 0.02 1.78
CA GLU A 11 9.62 1.46 1.60
C GLU A 11 8.95 2.03 0.34
N GLU A 12 8.94 1.29 -0.78
CA GLU A 12 8.21 1.70 -1.98
C GLU A 12 6.71 1.75 -1.72
N ALA A 13 6.17 0.74 -1.03
CA ALA A 13 4.77 0.73 -0.64
C ALA A 13 4.42 1.89 0.31
N GLU A 14 5.28 2.22 1.28
CA GLU A 14 5.05 3.33 2.21
C GLU A 14 5.09 4.69 1.51
N LYS A 15 6.05 4.90 0.59
CA LYS A 15 6.11 6.14 -0.21
C LYS A 15 4.85 6.36 -1.03
N GLU A 16 4.32 5.29 -1.61
CA GLU A 16 3.10 5.38 -2.40
C GLU A 16 1.86 5.52 -1.51
N ALA A 17 1.85 4.96 -0.29
CA ALA A 17 0.77 5.15 0.67
C ALA A 17 0.48 6.64 0.92
N TYR A 18 1.52 7.48 1.04
CA TYR A 18 1.36 8.93 1.22
C TYR A 18 0.58 9.58 0.07
N LYS A 19 0.69 9.07 -1.17
CA LYS A 19 -0.09 9.58 -2.31
C LYS A 19 -1.57 9.27 -2.20
N PHE A 20 -1.94 8.22 -1.47
CA PHE A 20 -3.31 7.82 -1.19
C PHE A 20 -3.85 8.44 0.11
N ALA A 21 -3.17 9.45 0.68
CA ALA A 21 -3.48 10.02 1.99
C ALA A 21 -3.59 8.95 3.09
N CYS A 22 -2.69 7.98 3.01
CA CYS A 22 -2.69 6.78 3.80
C CYS A 22 -1.28 6.49 4.31
N GLU A 23 -1.17 5.73 5.40
CA GLU A 23 0.11 5.53 6.05
C GLU A 23 0.45 4.05 6.24
N GLY A 24 1.74 3.77 6.13
CA GLY A 24 2.29 2.44 6.28
C GLY A 24 2.06 1.54 5.06
N ALA A 25 2.60 0.34 5.16
CA ALA A 25 2.42 -0.73 4.19
C ALA A 25 2.19 -2.06 4.92
N HIS A 26 1.44 -2.95 4.29
CA HIS A 26 1.24 -4.31 4.78
C HIS A 26 1.77 -5.33 3.77
N GLN A 27 2.36 -6.42 4.26
CA GLN A 27 2.83 -7.49 3.41
C GLN A 27 1.65 -8.38 2.97
N MET A 28 1.56 -8.62 1.67
CA MET A 28 0.60 -9.50 1.03
C MET A 28 1.36 -10.57 0.23
N GLY A 29 1.62 -11.71 0.86
CA GLY A 29 2.48 -12.76 0.29
C GLY A 29 3.94 -12.28 0.19
N ASP A 30 4.51 -12.35 -1.01
CA ASP A 30 5.88 -11.89 -1.29
C ASP A 30 5.98 -10.40 -1.64
N LYS A 31 4.85 -9.69 -1.63
CA LYS A 31 4.76 -8.28 -2.05
C LYS A 31 4.21 -7.41 -0.93
N TRP A 32 4.35 -6.10 -1.10
CA TRP A 32 3.91 -5.09 -0.15
C TRP A 32 2.82 -4.23 -0.76
N MET A 33 1.77 -3.95 0.00
CA MET A 33 0.75 -3.00 -0.39
C MET A 33 0.86 -1.69 0.39
N PRO A 34 0.66 -0.54 -0.27
CA PRO A 34 0.52 0.75 0.38
C PRO A 34 -0.78 0.74 1.18
N CYS A 35 -0.84 1.56 2.23
CA CYS A 35 -1.86 1.55 3.28
C CYS A 35 -1.77 0.35 4.22
N SER A 36 -1.45 0.61 5.49
CA SER A 36 -1.63 -0.38 6.57
C SER A 36 -3.11 -0.71 6.83
N MET A 37 -4.02 0.23 6.54
CA MET A 37 -5.46 0.05 6.68
C MET A 37 -6.18 0.49 5.41
N HIS A 38 -6.93 -0.42 4.82
CA HIS A 38 -8.01 -0.04 3.92
C HIS A 38 -9.11 0.58 4.79
N LYS A 39 -9.24 1.91 4.80
CA LYS A 39 -10.45 2.54 5.33
C LYS A 39 -11.61 2.12 4.45
N HIS A 40 -12.29 1.04 4.82
CA HIS A 40 -13.59 0.67 4.29
C HIS A 40 -14.56 1.75 4.80
N ASN A 41 -14.79 2.78 3.98
CA ASN A 41 -15.84 3.74 4.27
C ASN A 41 -17.17 3.04 4.01
N HIS A 42 -17.79 2.50 5.06
CA HIS A 42 -19.14 1.96 5.04
C HIS A 42 -20.18 3.09 5.19
#